data_AF-A0AAJ6EDP3-F1
#
_entry.id   AF-A0AAJ6EDP3-F1
#
_cell.length_a   1.000
_cell.length_b   1.000
_cell.length_c   1.000
_cell.angle_alpha   90.00
_cell.angle_beta   90.00
_cell.angle_gamma   90.00
#
_symmetry.space_group_name_H-M   'P 1'
#
loop_
_entity.id
_entity.type
_entity.pdbx_description
1 polymer ?
#
loop_
_entity_poly.entity_id
_entity_poly.type
_entity_poly.pdbx_seq_one_letter_code
_entity_poly.pdbx_strand_id
1 'polypeptide(L)' 'MDDVFLDAKRDRVYVSCGDGFVDVLAVDGDTYRQIDRIPTAAGARTSLFVPELDRLLVAAPAKADDVAAIFVFRPSP' A
#
# COMPACT_ATOMS: atom_id res chain seq x y z
N MET A 1 -6.24 -0.44 -12.28
CA MET A 1 -4.95 -1.09 -12.05
C MET A 1 -4.83 -1.08 -10.56
N ASP A 2 -4.86 -2.27 -9.99
CA ASP A 2 -4.78 -2.50 -8.56
C ASP A 2 -3.49 -3.27 -8.33
N ASP A 3 -2.61 -2.76 -7.48
CA ASP A 3 -1.32 -3.39 -7.22
C ASP A 3 -1.38 -4.21 -5.93
N VAL A 4 -0.74 -5.38 -5.97
CA VAL A 4 -0.63 -6.32 -4.84
C VAL A 4 0.83 -6.67 -4.61
N PHE A 5 1.31 -6.52 -3.37
CA PHE A 5 2.69 -6.83 -2.99
C PHE A 5 2.74 -7.72 -1.77
N LEU A 6 3.70 -8.66 -1.75
CA LEU A 6 3.99 -9.52 -0.60
C LEU A 6 5.24 -9.03 0.14
N ASP A 7 5.09 -8.69 1.42
CA ASP A 7 6.19 -8.58 2.38
C ASP A 7 6.40 -9.94 3.05
N ALA A 8 7.23 -10.78 2.43
CA ALA A 8 7.56 -12.11 2.94
C ALA A 8 8.34 -12.09 4.27
N LYS A 9 8.91 -10.93 4.66
CA LYS A 9 9.59 -10.81 5.95
C LYS A 9 8.61 -10.78 7.13
N ARG A 10 7.39 -10.31 6.88
CA ARG A 10 6.36 -10.10 7.92
C ARG A 10 5.08 -10.88 7.68
N ASP A 11 5.05 -11.71 6.63
CA ASP A 11 3.85 -12.39 6.18
C ASP A 11 2.69 -11.39 5.98
N ARG A 12 2.96 -10.30 5.23
CA ARG A 12 1.97 -9.25 4.95
C ARG A 12 1.76 -9.05 3.46
N VAL A 13 0.52 -8.72 3.08
CA VAL A 13 0.17 -8.33 1.72
C VAL A 13 -0.33 -6.89 1.72
N TYR A 14 0.18 -6.08 0.81
CA TYR A 14 -0.30 -4.73 0.55
C TYR A 14 -1.16 -4.73 -0.71
N VAL A 15 -2.35 -4.15 -0.61
CA VAL A 15 -3.28 -4.03 -1.74
C VAL A 15 -3.65 -2.55 -1.91
N SER A 16 -3.53 -2.05 -3.14
CA SER A 16 -3.96 -0.68 -3.48
C SER A 16 -5.06 -0.74 -4.54
N CYS A 17 -6.27 -0.30 -4.18
CA CYS A 17 -7.46 -0.40 -5.04
C CYS A 17 -7.93 0.96 -5.62
N GLY A 18 -7.15 2.04 -5.43
CA GLY A 18 -7.49 3.35 -5.99
C GLY A 18 -8.63 4.13 -5.34
N ASP A 19 -9.32 3.51 -4.38
CA ASP A 19 -10.34 4.15 -3.54
C ASP A 19 -9.74 5.11 -2.50
N GLY A 20 -8.42 5.34 -2.57
CA GLY A 20 -7.69 6.20 -1.64
C GLY A 20 -7.27 5.48 -0.37
N PHE A 21 -7.03 4.17 -0.45
CA PHE A 21 -6.52 3.39 0.66
C PHE A 21 -5.51 2.35 0.18
N VAL A 22 -4.58 2.00 1.07
CA VAL A 22 -3.82 0.76 1.03
C VAL A 22 -4.36 -0.15 2.11
N ASP A 23 -4.86 -1.32 1.71
CA ASP A 23 -5.22 -2.37 2.64
C ASP A 23 -3.97 -3.20 2.98
N VAL A 24 -3.78 -3.45 4.28
CA VAL A 24 -2.70 -4.31 4.79
C VAL A 24 -3.33 -5.57 5.34
N LEU A 25 -2.95 -6.70 4.76
CA LEU A 25 -3.43 -8.03 5.14
C LEU A 25 -2.27 -8.78 5.81
N ALA A 26 -2.52 -9.47 6.92
CA ALA A 26 -1.63 -10.51 7.42
C ALA A 26 -1.99 -11.83 6.74
N VAL A 27 -0.96 -12.60 6.41
CA VAL A 27 -1.07 -14.00 5.98
C VAL A 27 -1.08 -14.86 7.25
N ASP A 28 -2.12 -15.66 7.40
CA ASP A 28 -2.30 -16.60 8.51
C ASP A 28 -2.65 -17.96 7.92
N GLY A 29 -1.61 -18.75 7.63
CA GLY A 29 -1.72 -19.99 6.86
C GLY A 29 -2.28 -19.74 5.46
N ASP A 30 -3.43 -20.35 5.15
CA ASP A 30 -4.13 -20.20 3.88
C ASP A 30 -5.14 -19.04 3.87
N THR A 31 -5.16 -18.23 4.93
CA THR A 31 -6.11 -17.13 5.09
C THR A 31 -5.43 -15.77 5.10
N TYR A 32 -6.18 -14.75 4.67
CA TYR A 32 -5.75 -13.36 4.69
C TYR A 32 -6.67 -12.58 5.63
N ARG A 33 -6.09 -11.93 6.63
CA ARG A 33 -6.83 -11.10 7.58
C ARG A 33 -6.40 -9.66 7.45
N GLN A 34 -7.33 -8.75 7.23
CA GLN A 34 -7.00 -7.32 7.26
C GLN A 34 -6.52 -6.91 8.66
N ILE A 35 -5.34 -6.30 8.70
CA ILE A 35 -4.71 -5.81 9.93
C ILE A 35 -4.62 -4.30 9.97
N ASP A 36 -4.67 -3.64 8.81
CA ASP A 36 -4.65 -2.17 8.72
C ASP A 36 -5.32 -1.69 7.43
N ARG A 37 -5.69 -0.41 7.43
CA ARG A 37 -6.22 0.32 6.28
C ARG A 37 -5.70 1.75 6.31
N ILE A 38 -4.70 2.00 5.49
CA ILE A 38 -3.96 3.26 5.52
C ILE A 38 -4.59 4.22 4.50
N PRO A 39 -5.09 5.41 4.93
CA PRO A 39 -5.62 6.39 4.01
C PRO A 39 -4.51 6.96 3.11
N THR A 40 -4.83 7.10 1.82
CA THR A 40 -4.00 7.75 0.81
C THR A 40 -4.82 8.81 0.08
N ALA A 41 -4.23 9.50 -0.90
CA ALA A 41 -5.01 10.35 -1.79
C ALA A 41 -5.95 9.50 -2.66
N ALA A 42 -7.16 9.98 -2.90
CA ALA A 42 -8.08 9.33 -3.82
C ALA A 42 -7.44 9.18 -5.21
N GLY A 43 -7.59 8.03 -5.87
CA GLY A 43 -6.94 7.76 -7.16
C GLY A 43 -5.47 7.37 -7.09
N ALA A 44 -4.88 7.26 -5.89
CA ALA A 44 -3.56 6.68 -5.70
C ALA A 44 -3.60 5.16 -5.90
N ARG A 45 -3.55 4.75 -7.17
CA ARG A 45 -3.70 3.37 -7.64
C ARG A 45 -2.39 2.64 -7.86
N THR A 46 -1.32 3.40 -8.00
CA THR A 46 0.00 2.86 -8.35
C THR A 46 0.84 2.81 -7.10
N SER A 47 1.33 1.64 -6.75
CA SER A 47 2.24 1.45 -5.62
C SER A 47 3.40 0.52 -5.97
N LEU A 48 4.43 0.56 -5.15
CA LEU A 48 5.61 -0.29 -5.25
C LEU A 48 6.13 -0.61 -3.86
N PHE A 49 6.16 -1.88 -3.51
CA PHE A 49 6.89 -2.33 -2.32
C PHE A 49 8.34 -2.65 -2.70
N VAL A 50 9.29 -2.08 -1.96
CA VAL A 50 10.74 -2.31 -2.13
C VAL A 50 11.27 -3.00 -0.86
N PRO A 51 11.41 -4.34 -0.86
CA PRO A 51 11.86 -5.10 0.31
C PRO A 51 13.21 -4.63 0.85
N GLU A 52 14.14 -4.28 -0.04
CA GLU A 52 15.50 -3.83 0.30
C GLU A 52 15.52 -2.51 1.07
N LEU A 53 14.52 -1.66 0.85
CA LEU A 53 14.36 -0.38 1.55
C LEU A 53 13.42 -0.48 2.75
N ASP A 54 12.69 -1.60 2.88
CA ASP A 54 11.62 -1.77 3.86
C ASP A 54 10.57 -0.64 3.72
N ARG A 55 10.18 -0.32 2.48
CA ARG A 55 9.24 0.78 2.17
C ARG A 55 8.20 0.40 1.13
N LEU A 56 6.98 0.88 1.35
CA LEU A 56 5.93 0.93 0.36
C LEU A 56 5.82 2.36 -0.18
N LEU A 57 5.96 2.52 -1.49
CA LEU A 57 5.80 3.78 -2.21
C LEU A 57 4.42 3.79 -2.86
N VAL A 58 3.66 4.88 -2.70
CA VAL A 58 2.34 5.02 -3.32
C VAL A 58 2.30 6.34 -4.07
N ALA A 59 2.06 6.28 -5.38
CA ALA A 59 1.95 7.45 -6.22
C ALA A 59 0.51 7.99 -6.20
N ALA A 60 0.40 9.26 -5.82
CA ALA A 60 -0.83 10.02 -5.86
C ALA A 60 -0.79 11.01 -7.05
N PRO A 61 -1.70 10.88 -8.02
CA PRO A 61 -1.78 11.83 -9.12
C PRO A 61 -2.28 13.19 -8.63
N ALA A 62 -1.89 14.26 -9.33
CA ALA A 62 -2.48 15.58 -9.11
C ALA A 62 -3.99 15.54 -9.37
N LYS A 63 -4.74 16.25 -8.54
CA LYS A 63 -6.18 16.50 -8.71
C LYS A 63 -6.42 18.01 -8.65
N ALA A 64 -7.65 18.43 -8.94
CA ALA A 64 -8.00 19.86 -9.09
C ALA A 64 -7.42 20.75 -7.97
N ASP A 65 -7.45 20.27 -6.72
CA ASP A 65 -7.00 21.02 -5.55
C ASP A 65 -5.73 20.45 -4.89
N ASP A 66 -5.18 19.34 -5.42
CA ASP A 66 -4.05 18.61 -4.82
C ASP A 66 -2.88 18.45 -5.81
N VAL A 67 -1.66 18.70 -5.33
CA VAL A 67 -0.44 18.41 -6.10
C VAL A 67 -0.14 16.91 -6.12
N ALA A 68 0.52 16.45 -7.18
CA ALA A 68 1.01 15.08 -7.25
C ALA A 68 2.01 14.82 -6.10
N ALA A 69 1.94 13.64 -5.50
CA ALA A 69 2.77 13.26 -4.36
C ALA A 69 3.17 11.79 -4.41
N ILE A 70 4.28 11.46 -3.73
CA ILE A 70 4.65 10.08 -3.43
C ILE A 70 4.56 9.90 -1.92
N PHE A 71 3.64 9.06 -1.47
CA PHE A 71 3.60 8.63 -0.07
C PHE A 71 4.64 7.53 0.15
N VAL A 72 5.37 7.62 1.25
CA VAL A 72 6.39 6.64 1.63
C VAL A 72 6.03 6.07 2.98
N PHE A 73 5.59 4.81 3.00
CA PHE A 73 5.22 4.11 4.22
C PHE A 73 6.32 3.16 4.65
N ARG A 74 6.53 3.06 5.97
CA ARG A 74 7.42 2.08 6.57
C ARG A 74 6.57 1.03 7.29
N PRO A 75 6.74 -0.28 7.00
CA PRO A 75 6.08 -1.32 7.75
C PRO A 75 6.48 -1.25 9.22
N SER A 76 5.50 -1.39 10.13
CA SER A 76 5.80 -1.61 11.54
C SER A 76 6.63 -2.90 11.71
N PRO A 77 7.54 -2.94 12.71
CA PRO A 77 8.28 -4.16 13.05
C PRO A 77 7.38 -5.38 13.22
#